data_AF-L8HTD9-F1
#
_entry.id   AF-L8HTD9-F1
#
_cell.length_a   1.000
_cell.length_b   1.000
_cell.length_c   1.000
_cell.angle_alpha   90.00
_cell.angle_beta   90.00
_cell.angle_gamma   90.00
#
_symmetry.space_group_name_H-M   'P 1'
#
loop_
_entity.id
_entity.type
_entity.pdbx_description
1 polymer ?
#
loop_
_entity_poly.entity_id
_entity_poly.type
_entity_poly.pdbx_seq_one_letter_code
_entity_poly.pdbx_strand_id
1 'polypeptide(L)'
;MCPLLIWLALLAASFLLLKFSIIYWERNHLPPDSFPFPILGNPWQLSFQLHPATLLQLNDLFPWAFRCLPGPYREMFRYQKAVWGYIHREIRRHKLRTSEAPKDFISCYLAQIIKATDDPVSTFNEENLIQVVVGLFLGGTDTTGTTLYWVLIYMIQHGAIQVKGANQDGGEAGLQHRPGTHVELPAERVQQELDTVLGTSGAICYKDHEQLPHICTLLHEAQRLSSVA
;
A
#
# COMPACT_ATOMS: atom_id res chain seq x y z
N MET A 1 -17.41 44.80 -19.62
CA MET A 1 -17.49 43.38 -19.22
C MET A 1 -18.96 43.01 -19.12
N CYS A 2 -19.41 41.97 -19.85
CA CYS A 2 -20.83 41.74 -20.12
C CYS A 2 -21.57 41.18 -18.90
N PRO A 3 -22.65 41.81 -18.41
CA PRO A 3 -23.43 41.32 -17.27
C PRO A 3 -24.02 39.92 -17.52
N LEU A 4 -24.23 39.56 -18.79
CA LEU A 4 -24.70 38.26 -19.23
C LEU A 4 -23.73 37.10 -18.89
N LEU A 5 -22.42 37.35 -18.96
CA LEU A 5 -21.41 36.34 -18.59
C LEU A 5 -21.40 36.08 -17.08
N ILE A 6 -21.67 37.10 -16.28
CA ILE A 6 -21.74 36.98 -14.82
C ILE A 6 -22.94 36.12 -14.42
N TRP A 7 -24.11 36.36 -15.02
CA TRP A 7 -25.31 35.55 -14.77
C TRP A 7 -25.13 34.09 -15.20
N LEU A 8 -24.48 33.85 -16.35
CA LEU A 8 -24.18 32.49 -16.81
C LEU A 8 -23.23 31.75 -15.86
N ALA A 9 -22.20 32.43 -15.35
CA ALA A 9 -21.27 31.85 -14.40
C ALA A 9 -21.95 31.52 -13.05
N LEU A 10 -22.82 32.39 -12.56
CA LEU A 10 -23.58 32.15 -11.32
C LEU A 10 -24.57 30.98 -11.47
N LEU A 11 -25.22 30.86 -12.63
CA LEU A 11 -26.15 29.76 -12.92
C LEU A 11 -25.39 28.42 -13.01
N ALA A 12 -24.23 28.41 -13.67
CA ALA A 12 -23.37 27.23 -13.73
C ALA A 12 -22.85 26.83 -12.34
N ALA A 13 -22.40 27.79 -11.52
CA ALA A 13 -21.97 27.54 -10.15
C ALA A 13 -23.12 27.00 -9.29
N SER A 14 -24.32 27.55 -9.41
CA SER A 14 -25.52 27.06 -8.73
C SER A 14 -25.86 25.62 -9.12
N PHE A 15 -25.75 25.28 -10.42
CA PHE A 15 -26.02 23.93 -10.90
C PHE A 15 -24.98 22.92 -10.39
N LEU A 16 -23.70 23.31 -10.37
CA LEU A 16 -22.62 22.49 -9.80
C LEU A 16 -22.80 22.29 -8.30
N LEU A 17 -23.18 23.34 -7.55
CA LEU A 17 -23.47 23.24 -6.11
C LEU A 17 -24.71 22.38 -5.83
N LEU A 18 -25.73 22.43 -6.69
CA LEU A 18 -26.91 21.58 -6.59
C LEU A 18 -26.53 20.11 -6.81
N LYS A 19 -25.76 19.81 -7.87
CA LYS A 19 -25.25 18.46 -8.15
C LYS A 19 -24.35 17.95 -7.03
N PHE A 20 -23.48 18.80 -6.49
CA PHE A 20 -22.66 18.49 -5.34
C PHE A 20 -23.50 18.19 -4.10
N SER A 21 -24.55 18.97 -3.84
CA SER A 21 -25.47 18.78 -2.70
C SER A 21 -26.33 17.52 -2.84
N ILE A 22 -26.76 17.17 -4.06
CA ILE A 22 -27.48 15.92 -4.34
C ILE A 22 -26.56 14.71 -4.11
N ILE A 23 -25.35 14.73 -4.66
CA ILE A 23 -24.34 13.69 -4.44
C ILE A 23 -23.96 13.59 -2.95
N TYR A 24 -23.89 14.73 -2.25
CA TYR A 24 -23.63 14.79 -0.82
C TYR A 24 -24.78 14.19 0.01
N TRP A 25 -26.03 14.49 -0.35
CA TRP A 25 -27.23 13.95 0.30
C TRP A 25 -27.38 12.44 0.08
N GLU A 26 -27.12 11.98 -1.14
CA GLU A 26 -27.21 10.55 -1.51
C GLU A 26 -26.11 9.71 -0.83
N ARG A 27 -24.98 10.34 -0.46
CA ARG A 27 -23.90 9.72 0.32
C ARG A 27 -24.18 9.59 1.82
N ASN A 28 -25.13 10.34 2.38
CA ASN A 28 -25.42 10.31 3.82
C ASN A 28 -26.30 9.12 4.26
N HIS A 29 -26.80 8.31 3.33
CA HIS A 29 -27.71 7.19 3.62
C HIS A 29 -27.11 5.79 3.43
N LEU A 30 -25.79 5.67 3.23
CA LEU A 30 -25.12 4.38 3.01
C LEU A 30 -24.30 3.95 4.25
N PRO A 31 -24.37 2.68 4.68
CA PRO A 31 -23.53 2.14 5.75
C PRO A 31 -22.05 2.06 5.29
N PRO A 32 -21.08 2.11 6.23
CA PRO A 32 -19.66 2.20 5.95
C PRO A 32 -19.00 0.87 5.52
N ASP A 33 -19.64 0.11 4.63
CA ASP A 33 -19.05 -1.11 4.06
C ASP A 33 -18.85 -1.00 2.54
N SER A 34 -17.71 -1.55 2.11
CA SER A 34 -17.05 -1.47 0.80
C SER A 34 -17.97 -1.31 -0.40
N PHE A 35 -17.91 -0.16 -1.07
CA PHE A 35 -18.72 0.13 -2.24
C PHE A 35 -18.07 -0.42 -3.53
N PRO A 36 -18.71 -1.35 -4.26
CA PRO A 36 -18.28 -1.75 -5.59
C PRO A 36 -19.03 -0.90 -6.62
N PHE A 37 -18.32 -0.02 -7.35
CA PHE A 37 -18.89 0.64 -8.54
C PHE A 37 -18.35 -0.03 -9.82
N PRO A 38 -19.17 -0.78 -10.57
CA PRO A 38 -18.71 -1.62 -11.70
C PRO A 38 -18.42 -0.87 -13.02
N ILE A 39 -18.32 0.47 -13.03
CA ILE A 39 -17.96 1.24 -14.24
C ILE A 39 -16.82 2.25 -13.99
N LEU A 40 -16.53 2.57 -12.72
CA LEU A 40 -15.45 3.49 -12.32
C LEU A 40 -14.28 2.80 -11.60
N GLY A 41 -14.36 1.49 -11.35
CA GLY A 41 -13.36 0.76 -10.55
C GLY A 41 -11.94 0.83 -11.11
N ASN A 42 -11.77 0.71 -12.43
CA ASN A 42 -10.42 0.72 -13.03
C ASN A 42 -9.77 2.12 -13.06
N PRO A 43 -10.47 3.22 -13.42
CA PRO A 43 -9.85 4.55 -13.39
C PRO A 43 -9.59 5.10 -11.98
N TRP A 44 -10.37 4.68 -10.98
CA TRP A 44 -10.17 5.14 -9.59
C TRP A 44 -8.93 4.49 -8.95
N GLN A 45 -8.61 3.26 -9.33
CA GLN A 45 -7.39 2.55 -8.93
C GLN A 45 -6.14 3.03 -9.71
N LEU A 46 -6.34 3.64 -10.90
CA LEU A 46 -5.26 4.05 -11.79
C LEU A 46 -5.01 5.58 -11.86
N SER A 47 -5.81 6.45 -11.22
CA SER A 47 -5.76 7.90 -11.54
C SER A 47 -6.01 8.90 -10.40
N PHE A 48 -5.86 8.52 -9.13
CA PHE A 48 -5.65 9.51 -8.05
C PHE A 48 -4.22 9.41 -7.50
N GLN A 49 -3.23 9.57 -8.38
CA GLN A 49 -1.94 10.13 -7.96
C GLN A 49 -2.09 11.65 -7.73
N LEU A 50 -3.02 12.08 -6.87
CA LEU A 50 -2.86 13.39 -6.29
C LEU A 50 -1.68 13.28 -5.34
N HIS A 51 -0.51 13.68 -5.84
CA HIS A 51 0.68 13.78 -5.03
C HIS A 51 0.30 14.48 -3.70
N PRO A 52 0.72 13.98 -2.54
CA PRO A 52 0.45 14.65 -1.28
C PRO A 52 0.87 16.12 -1.29
N ALA A 53 1.89 16.47 -2.11
CA ALA A 53 2.28 17.84 -2.41
C ALA A 53 1.21 18.68 -3.13
N THR A 54 0.47 18.15 -4.12
CA THR A 54 -0.61 18.90 -4.79
C THR A 54 -1.83 19.07 -3.88
N LEU A 55 -2.14 18.09 -3.03
CA LEU A 55 -3.16 18.25 -1.98
C LEU A 55 -2.75 19.27 -0.92
N LEU A 56 -1.48 19.29 -0.54
CA LEU A 56 -0.94 20.26 0.42
C LEU A 56 -0.96 21.68 -0.16
N GLN A 57 -0.55 21.84 -1.43
CA GLN A 57 -0.64 23.12 -2.14
C GLN A 57 -2.09 23.61 -2.27
N LEU A 58 -3.03 22.73 -2.60
CA LEU A 58 -4.46 23.09 -2.67
C LEU A 58 -5.02 23.45 -1.28
N ASN A 59 -4.56 22.77 -0.22
CA ASN A 59 -4.89 23.09 1.16
C ASN A 59 -4.36 24.48 1.55
N ASP A 60 -3.17 24.85 1.09
CA ASP A 60 -2.60 26.18 1.35
C ASP A 60 -3.36 27.29 0.60
N LEU A 61 -3.87 26.98 -0.60
CA LEU A 61 -4.66 27.91 -1.42
C LEU A 61 -6.08 28.13 -0.86
N PHE A 62 -6.76 27.09 -0.39
CA PHE A 62 -8.15 27.17 0.10
C PHE A 62 -8.41 26.29 1.34
N PRO A 63 -7.83 26.64 2.51
CA PRO A 63 -7.93 25.82 3.72
C PRO A 63 -9.36 25.70 4.25
N TRP A 64 -10.22 26.68 3.97
CA TRP A 64 -11.63 26.65 4.35
C TRP A 64 -12.45 25.63 3.54
N ALA A 65 -12.13 25.44 2.26
CA ALA A 65 -12.81 24.48 1.39
C ALA A 65 -12.47 23.03 1.81
N PHE A 66 -11.19 22.76 2.13
CA PHE A 66 -10.75 21.46 2.64
C PHE A 66 -11.20 21.15 4.07
N ARG A 67 -11.51 22.14 4.90
CA ARG A 67 -12.13 21.90 6.21
C ARG A 67 -13.61 21.53 6.10
N CYS A 68 -14.28 22.03 5.07
CA CYS A 68 -15.72 21.87 4.88
C CYS A 68 -16.10 20.69 3.99
N LEU A 69 -15.20 20.12 3.19
CA LEU A 69 -15.51 18.91 2.43
C LEU A 69 -15.48 17.66 3.38
N PRO A 70 -16.56 16.89 3.48
CA PRO A 70 -16.50 15.55 4.07
C PRO A 70 -16.05 14.58 2.99
N GLY A 71 -14.89 13.94 3.17
CA GLY A 71 -14.34 13.02 2.17
C GLY A 71 -13.20 12.16 2.68
N PRO A 72 -12.75 11.18 1.86
CA PRO A 72 -11.71 10.20 2.22
C PRO A 72 -10.36 10.82 2.60
N TYR A 73 -10.10 12.06 2.17
CA TYR A 73 -8.90 12.80 2.55
C TYR A 73 -8.82 13.09 4.05
N ARG A 74 -9.95 13.16 4.77
CA ARG A 74 -9.93 13.32 6.23
C ARG A 74 -9.30 12.11 6.92
N GLU A 75 -9.52 10.92 6.35
CA GLU A 75 -8.90 9.69 6.81
C GLU A 75 -7.40 9.66 6.43
N MET A 76 -7.05 10.11 5.22
CA MET A 76 -5.66 10.28 4.79
C MET A 76 -4.86 11.20 5.74
N PHE A 77 -5.41 12.37 6.09
CA PHE A 77 -4.77 13.27 7.06
C PHE A 77 -4.69 12.65 8.46
N ARG A 78 -5.66 11.81 8.86
CA ARG A 78 -5.62 11.09 10.13
C ARG A 78 -4.47 10.08 10.15
N TYR A 79 -4.32 9.27 9.09
CA TYR A 79 -3.20 8.34 8.94
C TYR A 79 -1.86 9.06 8.90
N GLN A 80 -1.75 10.13 8.10
CA GLN A 80 -0.55 10.94 8.02
C GLN A 80 -0.16 11.47 9.40
N LYS A 81 -1.11 12.05 10.15
CA LYS A 81 -0.88 12.55 11.52
C LYS A 81 -0.46 11.44 12.48
N ALA A 82 -1.04 10.25 12.36
CA ALA A 82 -0.69 9.10 13.19
C ALA A 82 0.74 8.61 12.92
N VAL A 83 1.11 8.44 11.65
CA VAL A 83 2.46 8.03 11.21
C VAL A 83 3.50 9.07 11.64
N TRP A 84 3.25 10.35 11.35
CA TRP A 84 4.14 11.44 11.77
C TRP A 84 4.31 11.50 13.28
N GLY A 85 3.21 11.36 14.03
CA GLY A 85 3.24 11.34 15.49
C GLY A 85 4.01 10.15 16.05
N TYR A 86 3.89 8.97 15.43
CA TYR A 86 4.68 7.79 15.80
C TYR A 86 6.17 8.01 15.57
N ILE A 87 6.56 8.47 14.39
CA ILE A 87 7.97 8.70 14.02
C ILE A 87 8.62 9.76 14.92
N HIS A 88 7.92 10.86 15.21
CA HIS A 88 8.41 11.87 16.16
C HIS A 88 8.67 11.28 17.55
N ARG A 89 7.77 10.43 18.04
CA ARG A 89 7.96 9.75 19.33
C ARG A 89 9.16 8.82 19.29
N GLU A 90 9.35 8.10 18.19
CA GLU A 90 10.47 7.17 18.05
C GLU A 90 11.81 7.89 17.96
N ILE A 91 11.92 8.96 17.17
CA ILE A 91 13.14 9.79 17.10
C ILE A 91 13.44 10.38 18.48
N ARG A 92 12.44 10.92 19.18
CA ARG A 92 12.60 11.42 20.55
C ARG A 92 13.12 10.33 21.49
N ARG A 93 12.62 9.10 21.38
CA ARG A 93 13.09 7.96 22.17
C ARG A 93 14.58 7.68 21.90
N HIS A 94 15.02 7.75 20.65
CA HIS A 94 16.43 7.57 20.29
C HIS A 94 17.31 8.70 20.83
N LYS A 95 16.83 9.95 20.85
CA LYS A 95 17.55 11.08 21.48
C LYS A 95 17.69 10.93 23.00
N LEU A 96 16.76 10.25 23.66
CA LEU A 96 16.76 10.01 25.10
C LEU A 96 17.62 8.79 25.51
N ARG A 97 18.02 7.93 24.57
CA ARG A 97 18.93 6.81 24.85
C ARG A 97 20.34 7.36 25.06
N THR A 98 20.97 6.97 26.17
CA THR A 98 22.35 7.32 26.48
C THR A 98 23.29 6.81 25.40
N SER A 99 24.32 7.62 25.11
CA SER A 99 25.38 7.50 24.10
C SER A 99 26.19 6.19 24.13
N GLU A 100 25.54 5.04 23.96
CA GLU A 100 26.22 3.88 23.38
C GLU A 100 26.37 4.09 21.88
N ALA A 101 27.36 3.41 21.28
CA ALA A 101 27.63 3.50 19.84
C ALA A 101 26.34 3.36 19.01
N PRO A 102 26.18 4.11 17.90
CA PRO A 102 24.97 4.06 17.09
C PRO A 102 24.68 2.63 16.60
N LYS A 103 23.54 2.06 17.01
CA LYS A 103 23.14 0.68 16.62
C LYS A 103 22.13 0.63 15.49
N ASP A 104 21.43 1.74 15.24
CA ASP A 104 20.36 1.83 14.25
C ASP A 104 20.49 3.08 13.38
N PHE A 105 19.75 3.09 12.26
CA PHE A 105 19.77 4.17 11.28
C PHE A 105 19.51 5.54 11.91
N ILE A 106 18.53 5.64 12.81
CA ILE A 106 18.15 6.89 13.47
C ILE A 106 19.30 7.41 14.33
N SER A 107 19.93 6.55 15.13
CA SER A 107 21.08 6.91 15.97
C SER A 107 22.29 7.32 15.12
N CYS A 108 22.54 6.64 14.00
CA CYS A 108 23.60 7.00 13.06
C CYS A 108 23.37 8.37 12.43
N TYR A 109 22.13 8.68 12.05
CA TYR A 109 21.77 9.97 11.47
C TYR A 109 21.87 11.09 12.51
N LEU A 110 21.39 10.87 13.74
CA LEU A 110 21.53 11.83 14.85
C LEU A 110 23.01 12.13 15.15
N ALA A 111 23.88 11.11 15.12
CA ALA A 111 25.33 11.32 15.26
C ALA A 111 25.93 12.13 14.10
N GLN A 112 25.41 12.00 12.88
CA GLN A 112 25.82 12.83 11.75
C GLN A 112 25.37 14.28 11.89
N ILE A 113 24.17 14.53 12.43
CA ILE A 113 23.70 15.91 12.75
C ILE A 113 24.68 16.58 13.73
N ILE A 114 25.09 15.87 14.79
CA ILE A 114 26.05 16.40 15.78
C ILE A 114 27.40 16.69 15.13
N LYS A 115 27.90 15.80 14.25
CA LYS A 115 29.17 16.01 13.54
C LYS A 115 29.13 17.17 12.56
N ALA A 116 27.98 17.43 11.95
CA ALA A 116 27.82 18.46 10.92
C ALA A 116 27.32 19.81 11.47
N THR A 117 27.31 19.99 12.79
CA THR A 117 26.78 21.21 13.45
C THR A 117 27.55 22.48 13.06
N ASP A 118 28.85 22.37 12.72
CA ASP A 118 29.69 23.51 12.32
C ASP A 118 29.72 23.75 10.80
N ASP A 119 29.04 22.93 10.00
CA ASP A 119 29.02 23.05 8.54
C ASP A 119 27.74 23.78 8.07
N PRO A 120 27.85 25.02 7.55
CA PRO A 120 26.71 25.81 7.09
C PRO A 120 26.05 25.25 5.81
N VAL A 121 26.69 24.30 5.11
CA VAL A 121 26.17 23.66 3.89
C VAL A 121 25.50 22.31 4.19
N SER A 122 25.55 21.85 5.44
CA SER A 122 25.04 20.54 5.82
C SER A 122 23.52 20.40 5.61
N THR A 123 23.13 19.33 4.94
CA THR A 123 21.73 18.93 4.78
C THR A 123 21.21 18.08 5.95
N PHE A 124 22.08 17.73 6.91
CA PHE A 124 21.71 16.89 8.05
C PHE A 124 21.02 17.73 9.13
N ASN A 125 19.69 17.65 9.18
CA ASN A 125 18.88 18.25 10.23
C ASN A 125 17.75 17.30 10.65
N GLU A 126 17.06 17.63 11.75
CA GLU A 126 16.00 16.79 12.32
C GLU A 126 14.76 16.69 11.42
N GLU A 127 14.43 17.75 10.67
CA GLU A 127 13.30 17.77 9.74
C GLU A 127 13.53 16.81 8.56
N ASN A 128 14.74 16.82 7.99
CA ASN A 128 15.15 15.90 6.94
C ASN A 128 15.22 14.46 7.45
N LEU A 129 15.67 14.24 8.70
CA LEU A 129 15.58 12.93 9.33
C LEU A 129 14.14 12.41 9.38
N ILE A 130 13.18 13.25 9.80
CA ILE A 130 11.76 12.88 9.84
C ILE A 130 11.28 12.50 8.44
N GLN A 131 11.58 13.31 7.42
CA GLN A 131 11.17 13.04 6.03
C GLN A 131 11.76 11.72 5.51
N VAL A 132 13.05 11.46 5.77
CA VAL A 132 13.71 10.21 5.34
C VAL A 132 13.09 9.00 6.03
N VAL A 133 12.82 9.06 7.34
CA VAL A 133 12.21 7.95 8.08
C VAL A 133 10.76 7.71 7.62
N VAL A 134 9.98 8.78 7.37
CA VAL A 134 8.63 8.68 6.80
C VAL A 134 8.68 8.04 5.42
N GLY A 135 9.58 8.50 4.55
CA GLY A 135 9.75 7.98 3.20
C GLY A 135 10.14 6.49 3.19
N LEU A 136 11.09 6.10 4.04
CA LEU A 136 11.51 4.70 4.18
C LEU A 136 10.36 3.83 4.72
N PHE A 137 9.61 4.31 5.71
CA PHE A 137 8.50 3.57 6.31
C PHE A 137 7.34 3.39 5.33
N LEU A 138 6.89 4.45 4.67
CA LEU A 138 5.80 4.38 3.70
C LEU A 138 6.22 3.59 2.46
N GLY A 139 7.40 3.87 1.91
CA GLY A 139 7.93 3.18 0.74
C GLY A 139 8.10 1.68 0.99
N GLY A 140 8.62 1.28 2.15
CA GLY A 140 8.76 -0.13 2.51
C GLY A 140 7.43 -0.84 2.79
N THR A 141 6.49 -0.16 3.46
CA THR A 141 5.22 -0.78 3.87
C THR A 141 4.29 -0.99 2.68
N ASP A 142 4.13 0.03 1.83
CA ASP A 142 3.17 -0.01 0.72
C ASP A 142 3.60 -1.01 -0.36
N THR A 143 4.89 -0.99 -0.72
CA THR A 143 5.45 -1.90 -1.73
C THR A 143 5.40 -3.36 -1.25
N THR A 144 5.91 -3.64 -0.04
CA THR A 144 5.92 -5.01 0.50
C THR A 144 4.51 -5.53 0.76
N GLY A 145 3.62 -4.68 1.31
CA GLY A 145 2.22 -5.03 1.54
C GLY A 145 1.48 -5.36 0.26
N THR A 146 1.70 -4.57 -0.80
CA THR A 146 1.14 -4.83 -2.13
C THR A 146 1.69 -6.12 -2.73
N THR A 147 3.00 -6.38 -2.62
CA THR A 147 3.57 -7.67 -3.08
C THR A 147 2.95 -8.85 -2.36
N LEU A 148 2.84 -8.80 -1.02
CA LEU A 148 2.22 -9.87 -0.24
C LEU A 148 0.74 -10.07 -0.59
N TYR A 149 0.02 -8.99 -0.86
CA TYR A 149 -1.37 -9.05 -1.33
C TYR A 149 -1.49 -9.80 -2.66
N TRP A 150 -0.64 -9.49 -3.63
CA TRP A 150 -0.62 -10.21 -4.92
C TRP A 150 -0.22 -11.69 -4.77
N VAL A 151 0.75 -12.00 -3.89
CA VAL A 151 1.11 -13.38 -3.55
C VAL A 151 -0.11 -14.13 -3.01
N LEU A 152 -0.86 -13.54 -2.08
CA LEU A 152 -2.06 -14.15 -1.51
C LEU A 152 -3.16 -14.39 -2.56
N ILE A 153 -3.43 -13.40 -3.43
CA ILE A 153 -4.39 -13.57 -4.53
C ILE A 153 -3.96 -14.71 -5.44
N TYR A 154 -2.69 -14.76 -5.82
CA TYR A 154 -2.16 -15.80 -6.69
C TYR A 154 -2.36 -17.18 -6.08
N MET A 155 -2.03 -17.34 -4.78
CA MET A 155 -2.22 -18.61 -4.06
C MET A 155 -3.70 -19.04 -4.01
N ILE A 156 -4.63 -18.11 -3.76
CA ILE A 156 -6.07 -18.41 -3.72
C ILE A 156 -6.60 -18.78 -5.10
N GLN A 157 -6.24 -18.00 -6.13
CA GLN A 157 -6.77 -18.16 -7.49
C GLN A 157 -6.28 -19.46 -8.13
N HIS A 158 -4.97 -19.73 -8.08
CA HIS A 158 -4.44 -20.97 -8.66
C HIS A 158 -4.75 -22.20 -7.82
N GLY A 159 -5.00 -22.05 -6.51
CA GLY A 159 -5.59 -23.09 -5.69
C GLY A 159 -7.01 -23.47 -6.13
N ALA A 160 -7.88 -22.49 -6.31
CA ALA A 160 -9.29 -22.73 -6.67
C ALA A 160 -9.47 -23.30 -8.10
N ILE A 161 -8.62 -22.92 -9.05
CA ILE A 161 -8.73 -23.35 -10.45
C ILE A 161 -8.39 -24.84 -10.62
N GLN A 162 -7.34 -25.34 -9.94
CA GLN A 162 -6.94 -26.74 -10.06
C GLN A 162 -7.92 -27.71 -9.38
N VAL A 163 -8.53 -27.30 -8.26
CA VAL A 163 -9.62 -28.07 -7.62
C VAL A 163 -10.83 -28.22 -8.55
N LYS A 164 -11.15 -27.17 -9.32
CA LYS A 164 -12.29 -27.20 -10.23
C LYS A 164 -12.04 -28.06 -11.48
N GLY A 165 -10.82 -28.04 -12.04
CA GLY A 165 -10.43 -28.92 -13.15
C GLY A 165 -10.41 -30.40 -12.75
N ALA A 166 -9.85 -30.73 -11.58
CA ALA A 166 -9.82 -32.10 -11.07
C ALA A 166 -11.22 -32.69 -10.83
N ASN A 167 -12.19 -31.86 -10.42
CA ASN A 167 -13.57 -32.29 -10.23
C ASN A 167 -14.37 -32.39 -11.54
N GLN A 168 -13.92 -31.73 -12.61
CA GLN A 168 -14.66 -31.65 -13.87
C GLN A 168 -14.23 -32.73 -14.89
N ASP A 169 -13.00 -33.23 -14.79
CA ASP A 169 -12.51 -34.40 -15.56
C ASP A 169 -12.92 -35.76 -14.96
N GLY A 170 -13.67 -35.76 -13.85
CA GLY A 170 -14.21 -36.97 -13.21
C GLY A 170 -15.47 -37.56 -13.86
N GLY A 171 -15.97 -36.95 -14.93
CA GLY A 171 -17.13 -37.42 -15.70
C GLY A 171 -16.78 -37.71 -17.15
N GLU A 172 -16.73 -39.00 -17.50
CA GLU A 172 -16.70 -39.54 -18.87
C GLU A 172 -15.37 -39.48 -19.66
N ALA A 173 -14.52 -40.50 -19.49
CA ALA A 173 -13.93 -41.29 -20.60
C ALA A 173 -13.04 -42.43 -20.06
N GLY A 174 -13.19 -43.63 -20.61
CA GLY A 174 -12.60 -44.86 -20.12
C GLY A 174 -11.10 -45.08 -20.41
N LEU A 175 -10.50 -45.90 -19.54
CA LEU A 175 -9.37 -46.82 -19.75
C LEU A 175 -8.13 -46.31 -20.51
N GLN A 176 -7.17 -45.76 -19.77
CA GLN A 176 -5.78 -46.27 -19.78
C GLN A 176 -5.06 -45.87 -18.48
N HIS A 177 -4.62 -46.86 -17.69
CA HIS A 177 -3.76 -46.66 -16.53
C HIS A 177 -2.48 -45.90 -16.93
N ARG A 178 -2.33 -44.65 -16.48
CA ARG A 178 -1.04 -43.94 -16.38
C ARG A 178 -0.83 -43.60 -14.91
N PRO A 179 0.29 -43.99 -14.28
CA PRO A 179 0.46 -43.80 -12.85
C PRO A 179 0.70 -42.32 -12.52
N GLY A 180 -0.07 -41.83 -11.55
CA GLY A 180 0.28 -40.75 -10.62
C GLY A 180 0.86 -39.48 -11.23
N THR A 181 0.01 -38.59 -11.72
CA THR A 181 0.31 -37.15 -11.69
C THR A 181 -0.71 -36.52 -10.77
N HIS A 182 -0.45 -36.58 -9.46
CA HIS A 182 -1.10 -35.65 -8.54
C HIS A 182 -0.67 -34.25 -9.00
N VAL A 183 -1.60 -33.52 -9.60
CA VAL A 183 -1.38 -32.10 -9.89
C VAL A 183 -1.48 -31.40 -8.54
N GLU A 184 -0.35 -31.33 -7.84
CA GLU A 184 -0.27 -30.62 -6.55
C GLU A 184 -0.48 -29.12 -6.75
N LEU A 185 -1.32 -28.57 -5.89
CA LEU A 185 -1.69 -27.17 -5.91
C LEU A 185 -0.45 -26.31 -5.60
N PRO A 186 -0.32 -25.09 -6.17
CA PRO A 186 0.81 -24.22 -5.89
C PRO A 186 0.94 -23.91 -4.40
N ALA A 187 -0.20 -23.82 -3.69
CA ALA A 187 -0.24 -23.66 -2.23
C ALA A 187 0.27 -24.90 -1.49
N GLU A 188 0.00 -26.11 -1.97
CA GLU A 188 0.49 -27.35 -1.36
C GLU A 188 2.01 -27.49 -1.52
N ARG A 189 2.55 -27.14 -2.69
CA ARG A 189 4.00 -27.17 -2.92
C ARG A 189 4.76 -26.15 -2.07
N VAL A 190 4.22 -24.94 -1.94
CA VAL A 190 4.75 -23.93 -1.02
C VAL A 190 4.72 -24.41 0.42
N GLN A 191 3.61 -25.04 0.82
CA GLN A 191 3.46 -25.56 2.17
C GLN A 191 4.46 -26.70 2.44
N GLN A 192 4.66 -27.59 1.48
CA GLN A 192 5.62 -28.68 1.57
C GLN A 192 7.08 -28.17 1.66
N GLU A 193 7.42 -27.13 0.88
CA GLU A 193 8.72 -26.46 0.99
C GLU A 193 8.92 -25.83 2.37
N LEU A 194 7.90 -25.12 2.87
CA LEU A 194 7.91 -24.53 4.21
C LEU A 194 8.11 -25.60 5.28
N ASP A 195 7.35 -26.69 5.23
CA ASP A 195 7.42 -27.78 6.21
C ASP A 195 8.79 -28.49 6.17
N THR A 196 9.40 -28.59 5.00
CA THR A 196 10.75 -29.17 4.83
C THR A 196 11.83 -28.29 5.49
N VAL A 197 11.79 -26.97 5.26
CA VAL A 197 12.78 -26.04 5.82
C VAL A 197 12.54 -25.81 7.32
N LEU A 198 11.28 -25.67 7.74
CA LEU A 198 10.92 -25.52 9.14
C LEU A 198 11.21 -26.79 9.96
N GLY A 199 11.00 -27.97 9.37
CA GLY A 199 11.30 -29.25 10.01
C GLY A 199 12.79 -29.49 10.25
N THR A 200 13.68 -28.87 9.44
CA THR A 200 15.13 -29.01 9.56
C THR A 200 15.77 -27.93 10.43
N SER A 201 15.30 -26.68 10.35
CA SER A 201 15.97 -25.52 10.94
C SER A 201 15.18 -24.82 12.06
N GLY A 202 13.88 -25.11 12.23
CA GLY A 202 12.99 -24.50 13.24
C GLY A 202 12.65 -23.03 13.00
N ALA A 203 13.39 -22.33 12.14
CA ALA A 203 13.12 -20.96 11.69
C ALA A 203 13.66 -20.75 10.27
N ILE A 204 12.96 -19.95 9.47
CA ILE A 204 13.37 -19.61 8.09
C ILE A 204 14.40 -18.48 8.15
N CYS A 205 15.51 -18.67 7.45
CA CYS A 205 16.57 -17.70 7.24
C CYS A 205 16.67 -17.32 5.75
N TYR A 206 17.24 -16.16 5.45
CA TYR A 206 17.49 -15.74 4.06
C TYR A 206 18.34 -16.77 3.28
N LYS A 207 19.22 -17.50 3.96
CA LYS A 207 20.06 -18.54 3.33
C LYS A 207 19.24 -19.72 2.78
N ASP A 208 18.03 -19.92 3.28
CA ASP A 208 17.18 -21.05 2.88
C ASP A 208 16.48 -20.83 1.54
N HIS A 209 16.66 -19.65 0.90
CA HIS A 209 16.07 -19.37 -0.41
C HIS A 209 16.46 -20.41 -1.48
N GLU A 210 17.63 -21.05 -1.38
CA GLU A 210 18.03 -22.16 -2.27
C GLU A 210 17.16 -23.42 -2.09
N GLN A 211 16.55 -23.59 -0.91
CA GLN A 211 15.66 -24.70 -0.57
C GLN A 211 14.18 -24.36 -0.76
N LEU A 212 13.87 -23.12 -1.21
CA LEU A 212 12.51 -22.61 -1.39
C LEU A 212 12.25 -22.14 -2.85
N PRO A 213 12.48 -22.99 -3.88
CA PRO A 213 12.35 -22.59 -5.28
C PRO A 213 10.92 -22.21 -5.69
N HIS A 214 9.88 -22.85 -5.15
CA HIS A 214 8.49 -22.50 -5.45
C HIS A 214 8.12 -21.16 -4.83
N ILE A 215 8.51 -20.90 -3.57
CA ILE A 215 8.28 -19.59 -2.94
C ILE A 215 8.98 -18.48 -3.71
N CYS A 216 10.23 -18.69 -4.11
CA CYS A 216 10.97 -17.72 -4.91
C CYS A 216 10.27 -17.44 -6.25
N THR A 217 9.79 -18.49 -6.92
CA THR A 217 9.04 -18.36 -8.19
C THR A 217 7.75 -17.56 -7.99
N LEU A 218 7.01 -17.84 -6.92
CA LEU A 218 5.79 -17.09 -6.59
C LEU A 218 6.06 -15.62 -6.30
N LEU A 219 7.12 -15.32 -5.56
CA LEU A 219 7.50 -13.95 -5.27
C LEU A 219 7.82 -13.18 -6.55
N HIS A 220 8.57 -13.82 -7.47
CA HIS A 220 8.90 -13.25 -8.77
C HIS A 220 7.66 -13.04 -9.64
N GLU A 221 6.73 -13.99 -9.69
CA GLU A 221 5.48 -13.82 -10.45
C GLU A 221 4.58 -12.75 -9.82
N ALA A 222 4.51 -12.67 -8.49
CA ALA A 222 3.74 -11.62 -7.83
C ALA A 222 4.32 -10.22 -8.11
N GLN A 223 5.64 -10.07 -8.06
CA GLN A 223 6.31 -8.81 -8.42
C GLN A 223 6.08 -8.44 -9.90
N ARG A 224 6.12 -9.44 -10.79
CA ARG A 224 5.82 -9.26 -12.21
C ARG A 224 4.37 -8.83 -12.42
N LEU A 225 3.40 -9.46 -11.76
CA LEU A 225 1.99 -9.10 -11.85
C LEU A 225 1.71 -7.72 -11.26
N SER A 226 2.33 -7.39 -10.12
CA SER A 226 2.17 -6.08 -9.49
C SER A 226 2.75 -4.93 -10.30
N SER A 227 3.70 -5.20 -11.20
CA SER A 227 4.28 -4.17 -12.08
C SER A 227 3.52 -3.95 -13.39
N VAL A 228 2.60 -4.87 -13.73
CA VAL A 228 1.76 -4.80 -14.93
C VAL A 228 0.38 -4.18 -14.64
N ALA A 229 -0.04 -4.19 -13.38
CA ALA A 229 -1.31 -3.63 -12.91
C ALA A 229 -1.18 -2.14 -12.51
#